data_AF-A0AAJ0ICP3-F1
#
_entry.id   AF-A0AAJ0ICP3-F1
#
_cell.length_a   1.000
_cell.length_b   1.000
_cell.length_c   1.000
_cell.angle_alpha   90.00
_cell.angle_beta   90.00
_cell.angle_gamma   90.00
#
_symmetry.space_group_name_H-M   'P 1'
#
loop_
_entity.id
_entity.type
_entity.pdbx_description
1 polymer ?
#
loop_
_entity_poly.entity_id
_entity_poly.type
_entity_poly.pdbx_seq_one_letter_code
_entity_poly.pdbx_strand_id
1 'polypeptide(L)'
;MSGNQDDTTVPVYYSHHSYLFAEITKKHPNLTTEELEKEFKTKVEGAYATKLFDEFGAFYHISRDQVDAFKAFVADELMWSRYLEDKPEVGLTLQQGTKLVAKFRAKIAELKEEHAAEKKKLQSEHRAVYEAFYKGACADYSSQIKELSAENERLKEENAEVKRLKQDLLDEREEQFDKFEVLLGAKMDLEKDVKRKEDRIKNLEDEVADLKKHKGLAEESARRLEYIAELKNGNKKLEEEIKISTRKLVERTT
;
A
#
# COMPACT_ATOMS: atom_id res chain seq x y z
N MET A 1 -7.01 6.44 36.51
CA MET A 1 -7.03 5.27 37.42
C MET A 1 -5.97 4.31 36.90
N SER A 2 -4.82 4.29 37.56
CA SER A 2 -3.66 3.48 37.15
C SER A 2 -3.83 2.09 37.74
N GLY A 3 -3.91 1.09 36.85
CA GLY A 3 -3.99 -0.32 37.21
C GLY A 3 -2.63 -0.83 37.69
N ASN A 4 -2.70 -1.73 38.67
CA ASN A 4 -1.63 -2.39 39.38
C ASN A 4 -0.51 -2.91 38.44
N GLN A 5 0.74 -2.48 38.71
CA GLN A 5 1.91 -3.24 38.33
C GLN A 5 2.07 -4.37 39.34
N ASP A 6 1.64 -5.57 38.96
CA ASP A 6 2.07 -6.80 39.62
C ASP A 6 3.54 -7.02 39.29
N ASP A 7 4.38 -6.59 40.24
CA ASP A 7 5.81 -6.86 40.32
C ASP A 7 6.01 -8.35 40.62
N THR A 8 5.78 -9.19 39.61
CA THR A 8 6.10 -10.61 39.66
C THR A 8 7.57 -10.78 39.31
N THR A 9 8.43 -10.40 40.25
CA THR A 9 9.80 -10.89 40.35
C THR A 9 9.75 -12.42 40.43
N VAL A 10 9.89 -13.07 39.28
CA VAL A 10 10.16 -14.50 39.18
C VAL A 10 11.46 -14.73 39.94
N PRO A 11 11.50 -15.58 40.98
CA PRO A 11 12.75 -15.89 41.65
C PRO A 11 13.59 -16.70 40.66
N VAL A 12 14.50 -16.02 39.95
CA VAL A 12 15.53 -16.70 39.17
C VAL A 12 16.40 -17.41 40.20
N TYR A 13 16.15 -18.71 40.38
CA TYR A 13 17.04 -19.59 41.11
C TYR A 13 18.37 -19.66 40.34
N TYR A 14 19.21 -18.65 40.54
CA TYR A 14 20.61 -18.74 40.19
C TYR A 14 21.20 -19.82 41.09
N SER A 15 21.55 -20.96 40.49
CA SER A 15 22.48 -21.87 41.16
C SER A 15 23.71 -21.04 41.57
N HIS A 16 24.29 -21.29 42.75
CA HIS A 16 25.48 -20.55 43.22
C HIS A 16 26.62 -20.55 42.17
N HIS A 17 26.63 -21.58 41.31
CA HIS A 17 27.48 -21.71 40.13
C HIS A 17 27.27 -20.60 39.08
N SER A 18 26.02 -20.29 38.76
CA SER A 18 25.65 -19.29 37.75
C SER A 18 25.99 -17.86 38.20
N TYR A 19 25.92 -17.57 39.50
CA TYR A 19 26.32 -16.29 40.07
C TYR A 19 27.84 -16.07 40.02
N LEU A 20 28.62 -17.08 40.42
CA LEU A 20 30.09 -17.00 40.42
C LEU A 20 30.66 -16.93 39.00
N PHE A 21 30.02 -17.60 38.03
CA PHE A 21 30.44 -17.52 36.63
C PHE A 21 30.27 -16.10 36.09
N ALA A 22 29.13 -15.46 36.40
CA ALA A 22 28.85 -14.08 36.02
C ALA A 22 29.80 -13.06 36.65
N GLU A 23 30.27 -13.27 37.89
CA GLU A 23 31.30 -12.41 38.51
C GLU A 23 32.67 -12.51 37.83
N ILE A 24 33.07 -13.72 37.42
CA ILE A 24 34.36 -13.94 36.74
C ILE A 24 34.32 -13.34 35.33
N THR A 25 33.21 -13.47 34.60
CA THR A 25 33.02 -12.81 33.31
C THR A 25 33.13 -11.28 33.41
N LYS A 26 32.65 -10.68 34.51
CA LYS A 26 32.79 -9.23 34.74
C LYS A 26 34.23 -8.78 35.01
N LYS A 27 35.05 -9.61 35.69
CA LYS A 27 36.44 -9.28 36.00
C LYS A 27 37.39 -9.52 34.82
N HIS A 28 37.00 -10.37 33.87
CA HIS A 28 37.82 -10.78 32.74
C HIS A 28 37.04 -10.67 31.41
N PRO A 29 36.66 -9.45 30.97
CA PRO A 29 35.79 -9.24 29.81
C PRO A 29 36.43 -9.59 28.46
N ASN A 30 37.74 -9.77 28.42
CA ASN A 30 38.51 -10.00 27.21
C ASN A 30 38.84 -11.48 26.95
N LEU A 31 38.36 -12.38 27.82
CA LEU A 31 38.57 -13.82 27.66
C LEU A 31 37.46 -14.45 26.83
N THR A 32 37.82 -15.45 26.03
CA THR A 32 36.85 -16.26 25.31
C THR A 32 36.09 -17.19 26.27
N THR A 33 34.93 -17.69 25.84
CA THR A 33 34.07 -18.57 26.66
C THR A 33 34.82 -19.81 27.17
N GLU A 34 35.69 -20.41 26.36
CA GLU A 34 36.50 -21.57 26.75
C GLU A 34 37.59 -21.22 27.78
N GLU A 35 38.18 -20.03 27.69
CA GLU A 35 39.18 -19.55 28.65
C GLU A 35 38.53 -19.18 29.99
N LEU A 36 37.34 -18.56 29.96
CA LEU A 36 36.52 -18.29 31.13
C LEU A 36 36.09 -19.57 31.84
N GLU A 37 35.71 -20.61 31.09
CA GLU A 37 35.31 -21.90 31.66
C GLU A 37 36.51 -22.63 32.31
N LYS A 38 37.69 -22.51 31.71
CA LYS A 38 38.95 -23.04 32.27
C LYS A 38 39.37 -22.29 33.54
N GLU A 39 39.24 -20.97 33.55
CA GLU A 39 39.54 -20.12 34.72
C GLU A 39 38.52 -20.31 35.85
N PHE A 40 37.25 -20.48 35.50
CA PHE A 40 36.18 -20.84 36.44
C PHE A 40 36.45 -22.20 37.09
N LYS A 41 36.79 -23.25 36.32
CA LYS A 41 37.16 -24.56 36.90
C LYS A 41 38.38 -24.48 37.81
N THR A 42 39.44 -23.77 37.43
CA THR A 42 40.67 -23.67 38.25
C THR A 42 40.49 -22.84 39.52
N LYS A 43 39.69 -21.77 39.51
CA LYS A 43 39.50 -20.90 40.68
C LYS A 43 38.30 -21.27 41.55
N VAL A 44 37.22 -21.82 40.99
CA VAL A 44 35.94 -22.05 41.70
C VAL A 44 35.81 -23.48 42.23
N GLU A 45 36.29 -24.52 41.54
CA GLU A 45 36.23 -25.88 42.09
C GLU A 45 37.17 -26.04 43.30
N GLY A 46 38.35 -25.38 43.27
CA GLY A 46 39.25 -25.29 44.41
C GLY A 46 38.66 -24.49 45.58
N ALA A 47 38.13 -23.30 45.31
CA ALA A 47 37.58 -22.43 46.35
C ALA A 47 36.25 -22.95 46.93
N TYR A 48 35.42 -23.66 46.16
CA TYR A 48 34.16 -24.24 46.64
C TYR A 48 34.38 -25.49 47.50
N ALA A 49 35.40 -26.30 47.17
CA ALA A 49 35.84 -27.39 48.05
C ALA A 49 36.42 -26.86 49.37
N THR A 50 37.16 -25.74 49.34
CA THR A 50 37.67 -25.07 50.55
C THR A 50 36.55 -24.39 51.35
N LYS A 51 35.58 -23.73 50.70
CA LYS A 51 34.44 -23.10 51.40
C LYS A 51 33.50 -24.11 52.03
N LEU A 52 33.26 -25.26 51.40
CA LEU A 52 32.54 -26.38 52.02
C LEU A 52 33.32 -26.96 53.21
N PHE A 53 34.66 -26.95 53.17
CA PHE A 53 35.51 -27.36 54.29
C PHE A 53 35.52 -26.33 55.42
N ASP A 54 35.49 -25.04 55.12
CA ASP A 54 35.45 -23.96 56.11
C ASP A 54 34.05 -23.81 56.73
N GLU A 55 32.97 -23.95 55.97
CA GLU A 55 31.59 -23.86 56.49
C GLU A 55 31.19 -25.09 57.32
N PHE A 56 31.62 -26.30 56.94
CA PHE A 56 31.27 -27.53 57.68
C PHE A 56 32.37 -28.03 58.63
N GLY A 57 33.64 -27.73 58.37
CA GLY A 57 34.76 -28.09 59.25
C GLY A 57 34.88 -27.19 60.49
N ALA A 58 34.48 -25.92 60.39
CA ALA A 58 34.51 -25.00 61.52
C ALA A 58 33.43 -25.29 62.58
N PHE A 59 32.32 -25.96 62.21
CA PHE A 59 31.21 -26.23 63.13
C PHE A 59 31.49 -27.36 64.14
N TYR A 60 32.51 -28.21 63.89
CA TYR A 60 32.78 -29.41 64.72
C TYR A 60 34.25 -29.66 65.06
N HIS A 61 35.18 -28.76 64.75
CA HIS A 61 36.63 -28.94 65.01
C HIS A 61 37.19 -30.29 64.52
N ILE A 62 36.79 -30.72 63.32
CA ILE A 62 37.26 -32.00 62.76
C ILE A 62 38.40 -31.71 61.77
N SER A 63 39.60 -32.19 62.06
CA SER A 63 40.76 -32.02 61.16
C SER A 63 40.63 -32.90 59.91
N ARG A 64 41.35 -32.53 58.84
CA ARG A 64 41.38 -33.33 57.60
C ARG A 64 41.89 -34.75 57.85
N ASP A 65 42.84 -34.91 58.77
CA ASP A 65 43.34 -36.21 59.22
C ASP A 65 42.27 -37.02 59.97
N GLN A 66 41.38 -36.37 60.74
CA GLN A 66 40.25 -37.03 61.39
C GLN A 66 39.17 -37.44 60.39
N VAL A 67 38.93 -36.65 59.35
CA VAL A 67 38.02 -37.02 58.25
C VAL A 67 38.58 -38.20 57.47
N ASP A 68 39.88 -38.22 57.18
CA ASP A 68 40.52 -39.31 56.45
C ASP A 68 40.69 -40.57 57.30
N ALA A 69 40.94 -40.44 58.62
CA ALA A 69 40.86 -41.54 59.58
C ALA A 69 39.43 -42.09 59.71
N PHE A 70 38.41 -41.23 59.68
CA PHE A 70 37.01 -41.66 59.68
C PHE A 70 36.63 -42.36 58.37
N LYS A 71 37.08 -41.87 57.21
CA LYS A 71 36.90 -42.59 55.94
C LYS A 71 37.60 -43.94 55.94
N ALA A 72 38.80 -44.04 56.51
CA ALA A 72 39.53 -45.30 56.67
C ALA A 72 38.80 -46.27 57.63
N PHE A 73 38.26 -45.75 58.74
CA PHE A 73 37.42 -46.49 59.69
C PHE A 73 36.09 -46.96 59.06
N VAL A 74 35.47 -46.13 58.21
CA VAL A 74 34.25 -46.48 57.46
C VAL A 74 34.53 -47.53 56.37
N ALA A 75 35.74 -47.53 55.80
CA ALA A 75 36.17 -48.45 54.75
C ALA A 75 36.59 -49.85 55.26
N ASP A 76 36.87 -50.02 56.55
CA ASP A 76 37.23 -51.31 57.15
C ASP A 76 35.99 -52.04 57.70
N GLU A 77 35.39 -52.91 56.89
CA GLU A 77 34.17 -53.68 57.22
C GLU A 77 34.31 -54.53 58.51
N LEU A 78 35.52 -54.99 58.87
CA LEU A 78 35.77 -55.86 60.03
C LEU A 78 35.71 -55.11 61.37
N MET A 79 36.04 -53.82 61.39
CA MET A 79 35.93 -52.96 62.58
C MET A 79 34.48 -52.59 62.88
N TRP A 80 33.62 -52.48 61.85
CA TRP A 80 32.18 -52.28 62.03
C TRP A 80 31.51 -53.46 62.71
N SER A 81 31.86 -54.69 62.33
CA SER A 81 31.26 -55.89 62.94
C SER A 81 31.52 -55.96 64.45
N ARG A 82 32.75 -55.67 64.89
CA ARG A 82 33.11 -55.67 66.33
C ARG A 82 32.49 -54.51 67.11
N TYR A 83 32.42 -53.31 66.53
CA TYR A 83 31.80 -52.14 67.18
C TYR A 83 30.27 -52.29 67.30
N LEU A 84 29.63 -52.97 66.34
CA LEU A 84 28.20 -53.27 66.36
C LEU A 84 27.83 -54.41 67.32
N GLU A 85 28.72 -55.38 67.53
CA GLU A 85 28.58 -56.40 68.57
C GLU A 85 28.62 -55.81 69.98
N ASP A 86 29.48 -54.80 70.21
CA ASP A 86 29.66 -54.16 71.53
C ASP A 86 28.60 -53.09 71.84
N LYS A 87 27.92 -52.54 70.82
CA LYS A 87 26.87 -51.49 70.94
C LYS A 87 25.70 -51.70 69.94
N PRO A 88 24.78 -52.63 70.21
CA PRO A 88 23.71 -53.02 69.27
C PRO A 88 22.70 -51.91 68.92
N GLU A 89 22.53 -50.92 69.79
CA GLU A 89 21.66 -49.74 69.59
C GLU A 89 22.17 -48.84 68.45
N VAL A 90 23.48 -48.79 68.25
CA VAL A 90 24.12 -48.06 67.14
C VAL A 90 23.92 -48.80 65.80
N GLY A 91 23.85 -50.14 65.82
CA GLY A 91 23.57 -50.95 64.63
C GLY A 91 22.15 -50.76 64.07
N LEU A 92 21.16 -50.69 64.96
CA LEU A 92 19.78 -50.42 64.60
C LEU A 92 19.61 -49.02 63.98
N THR A 93 20.28 -48.00 64.55
CA THR A 93 20.24 -46.63 64.02
C THR A 93 21.01 -46.49 62.70
N LEU A 94 22.13 -47.18 62.52
CA LEU A 94 22.88 -47.22 61.26
C LEU A 94 22.12 -47.93 60.13
N GLN A 95 21.42 -49.04 60.45
CA GLN A 95 20.58 -49.76 59.50
C GLN A 95 19.38 -48.91 59.05
N GLN A 96 18.77 -48.17 59.97
CA GLN A 96 17.71 -47.21 59.66
C GLN A 96 18.23 -46.05 58.80
N GLY A 97 19.42 -45.51 59.11
CA GLY A 97 20.10 -44.49 58.30
C GLY A 97 20.40 -44.97 56.88
N THR A 98 20.90 -46.20 56.72
CA THR A 98 21.19 -46.80 55.41
C THR A 98 19.92 -47.00 54.58
N LYS A 99 18.82 -47.46 55.21
CA LYS A 99 17.50 -47.55 54.55
C LYS A 99 16.99 -46.18 54.10
N LEU A 100 17.19 -45.13 54.90
CA LEU A 100 16.78 -43.77 54.57
C LEU A 100 17.60 -43.19 53.41
N VAL A 101 18.93 -43.40 53.42
CA VAL A 101 19.82 -43.00 52.31
C VAL A 101 19.45 -43.73 51.01
N ALA A 102 19.12 -45.01 51.07
CA ALA A 102 18.65 -45.77 49.91
C ALA A 102 17.34 -45.20 49.34
N LYS A 103 16.38 -44.85 50.21
CA LYS A 103 15.12 -44.19 49.79
C LYS A 103 15.37 -42.82 49.15
N PHE A 104 16.25 -42.00 49.73
CA PHE A 104 16.60 -40.70 49.12
C PHE A 104 17.30 -40.86 47.78
N ARG A 105 18.23 -41.82 47.64
CA ARG A 105 18.87 -42.12 46.36
C ARG A 105 17.86 -42.57 45.30
N ALA A 106 16.91 -43.43 45.67
CA ALA A 106 15.83 -43.83 44.77
C ALA A 106 14.98 -42.62 44.34
N LYS A 107 14.60 -41.75 45.28
CA LYS A 107 13.81 -40.56 44.95
C LYS A 107 14.59 -39.56 44.09
N ILE A 108 15.89 -39.40 44.32
CA ILE A 108 16.75 -38.57 43.47
C ILE A 108 16.87 -39.15 42.05
N ALA A 109 16.96 -40.47 41.91
CA ALA A 109 17.01 -41.13 40.60
C ALA A 109 15.68 -40.93 39.84
N GLU A 110 14.55 -41.13 40.51
CA GLU A 110 13.21 -40.90 39.97
C GLU A 110 13.03 -39.44 39.52
N LEU A 111 13.37 -38.46 40.36
CA LEU A 111 13.27 -37.03 40.02
C LEU A 111 14.20 -36.64 38.86
N LYS A 112 15.38 -37.27 38.73
CA LYS A 112 16.27 -37.06 37.60
C LYS A 112 15.68 -37.59 36.30
N GLU A 113 15.00 -38.73 36.36
CA GLU A 113 14.32 -39.32 35.20
C GLU A 113 13.11 -38.48 34.79
N GLU A 114 12.26 -38.07 35.74
CA GLU A 114 11.14 -37.16 35.52
C GLU A 114 11.61 -35.83 34.90
N HIS A 115 12.66 -35.21 35.45
CA HIS A 115 13.21 -33.97 34.91
C HIS A 115 13.76 -34.16 33.49
N ALA A 116 14.41 -35.29 33.20
CA ALA A 116 14.88 -35.60 31.85
C ALA A 116 13.73 -35.82 30.85
N ALA A 117 12.65 -36.46 31.30
CA ALA A 117 11.44 -36.65 30.51
C ALA A 117 10.73 -35.32 30.22
N GLU A 118 10.52 -34.49 31.24
CA GLU A 118 9.87 -33.18 31.09
C GLU A 118 10.71 -32.24 30.20
N LYS A 119 12.05 -32.27 30.34
CA LYS A 119 12.93 -31.52 29.45
C LYS A 119 12.78 -31.94 27.98
N LYS A 120 12.71 -33.24 27.70
CA LYS A 120 12.50 -33.75 26.33
C LYS A 120 11.13 -33.32 25.78
N LYS A 121 10.09 -33.42 26.61
CA LYS A 121 8.73 -33.01 26.26
C LYS A 121 8.69 -31.52 25.91
N LEU A 122 9.21 -30.65 26.78
CA LEU A 122 9.23 -29.20 26.57
C LEU A 122 10.01 -28.82 25.30
N GLN A 123 11.13 -29.49 25.02
CA GLN A 123 11.88 -29.28 23.79
C GLN A 123 11.09 -29.68 22.54
N SER A 124 10.35 -30.79 22.59
CA SER A 124 9.51 -31.23 21.47
C SER A 124 8.32 -30.29 21.22
N GLU A 125 7.69 -29.79 22.27
CA GLU A 125 6.59 -28.81 22.19
C GLU A 125 7.08 -27.48 21.63
N HIS A 126 8.21 -26.95 22.13
CA HIS A 126 8.81 -25.72 21.60
C HIS A 126 9.17 -25.86 20.13
N ARG A 127 9.73 -27.01 19.72
CA ARG A 127 10.05 -27.29 18.31
C ARG A 127 8.79 -27.31 17.43
N ALA A 128 7.73 -27.97 17.89
CA ALA A 128 6.47 -28.04 17.15
C ALA A 128 5.84 -26.65 16.97
N VAL A 129 5.82 -25.83 18.02
CA VAL A 129 5.33 -24.44 17.96
C VAL A 129 6.19 -23.60 17.02
N TYR A 130 7.52 -23.74 17.11
CA TYR A 130 8.44 -23.00 16.25
C TYR A 130 8.28 -23.37 14.77
N GLU A 131 8.25 -24.66 14.44
CA GLU A 131 8.09 -25.12 13.06
C GLU A 131 6.70 -24.79 12.49
N ALA A 132 5.62 -25.00 13.25
CA ALA A 132 4.27 -24.73 12.78
C ALA A 132 4.00 -23.22 12.62
N PHE A 133 4.34 -22.42 13.63
CA PHE A 133 3.97 -21.01 13.64
C PHE A 133 4.99 -20.17 12.87
N TYR A 134 6.28 -20.27 13.17
CA TYR A 134 7.26 -19.36 12.57
C TYR A 134 7.63 -19.76 11.14
N LYS A 135 7.80 -21.06 10.85
CA LYS A 135 8.21 -21.44 9.49
C LYS A 135 7.03 -21.44 8.51
N GLY A 136 5.88 -21.98 8.93
CA GLY A 136 4.66 -21.98 8.13
C GLY A 136 4.12 -20.58 7.88
N ALA A 137 3.79 -19.84 8.94
CA ALA A 137 3.16 -18.53 8.79
C ALA A 137 4.09 -17.50 8.13
N CYS A 138 5.41 -17.51 8.41
CA CYS A 138 6.32 -16.59 7.71
C CYS A 138 6.45 -16.91 6.22
N ALA A 139 6.38 -18.18 5.81
CA ALA A 139 6.39 -18.54 4.39
C ALA A 139 5.09 -18.08 3.70
N ASP A 140 3.94 -18.26 4.36
CA ASP A 140 2.64 -17.81 3.86
C ASP A 140 2.57 -16.29 3.75
N TYR A 141 2.94 -15.56 4.81
CA TYR A 141 2.98 -14.10 4.78
C TYR A 141 3.99 -13.57 3.76
N SER A 142 5.17 -14.20 3.62
CA SER A 142 6.13 -13.79 2.60
C SER A 142 5.59 -14.00 1.19
N SER A 143 4.78 -15.02 0.95
CA SER A 143 4.16 -15.27 -0.36
C SER A 143 3.06 -14.24 -0.63
N GLN A 144 2.19 -13.97 0.35
CA GLN A 144 1.16 -12.93 0.25
C GLN A 144 1.76 -11.55 -0.02
N ILE A 145 2.87 -11.19 0.66
CA ILE A 145 3.55 -9.91 0.42
C ILE A 145 4.06 -9.81 -1.02
N LYS A 146 4.60 -10.90 -1.59
CA LYS A 146 5.06 -10.91 -2.99
C LYS A 146 3.90 -10.74 -3.96
N GLU A 147 2.80 -11.46 -3.76
CA GLU A 147 1.59 -11.36 -4.58
C GLU A 147 0.99 -9.94 -4.53
N LEU A 148 0.82 -9.38 -3.33
CA LEU A 148 0.32 -8.02 -3.15
C LEU A 148 1.26 -6.94 -3.71
N SER A 149 2.57 -7.19 -3.69
CA SER A 149 3.54 -6.27 -4.28
C SER A 149 3.47 -6.28 -5.80
N ALA A 150 3.37 -7.47 -6.40
CA ALA A 150 3.20 -7.62 -7.85
C ALA A 150 1.89 -6.99 -8.33
N GLU A 151 0.80 -7.21 -7.59
CA GLU A 151 -0.50 -6.63 -7.93
C GLU A 151 -0.50 -5.10 -7.76
N ASN A 152 0.18 -4.56 -6.74
CA ASN A 152 0.33 -3.10 -6.61
C ASN A 152 1.09 -2.47 -7.78
N GLU A 153 2.16 -3.11 -8.27
CA GLU A 153 2.87 -2.60 -9.45
C GLU A 153 2.01 -2.68 -10.71
N ARG A 154 1.29 -3.79 -10.92
CA ARG A 154 0.32 -3.93 -12.01
C ARG A 154 -0.74 -2.82 -11.99
N LEU A 155 -1.30 -2.52 -10.82
CA LEU A 155 -2.30 -1.46 -10.64
C LEU A 155 -1.72 -0.06 -10.86
N LYS A 156 -0.44 0.18 -10.51
CA LYS A 156 0.22 1.46 -10.81
C LYS A 156 0.38 1.66 -12.31
N GLU A 157 0.78 0.62 -13.04
CA GLU A 157 0.90 0.65 -14.51
C GLU A 157 -0.47 0.88 -15.15
N GLU A 158 -1.50 0.16 -14.71
CA GLU A 158 -2.88 0.32 -15.19
C GLU A 158 -3.40 1.75 -14.93
N ASN A 159 -3.15 2.31 -13.74
CA ASN A 159 -3.53 3.68 -13.42
C ASN A 159 -2.77 4.73 -14.25
N ALA A 160 -1.50 4.47 -14.57
CA ALA A 160 -0.73 5.34 -15.45
C ALA A 160 -1.32 5.35 -16.87
N GLU A 161 -1.70 4.18 -17.40
CA GLU A 161 -2.34 4.07 -18.71
C GLU A 161 -3.72 4.73 -18.74
N VAL A 162 -4.54 4.55 -17.68
CA VAL A 162 -5.83 5.24 -17.56
C VAL A 162 -5.66 6.75 -17.56
N LYS A 163 -4.64 7.28 -16.87
CA LYS A 163 -4.34 8.72 -16.88
C LYS A 163 -3.93 9.21 -18.28
N ARG A 164 -3.12 8.42 -19.00
CA ARG A 164 -2.72 8.73 -20.38
C ARG A 164 -3.95 8.78 -21.30
N LEU A 165 -4.77 7.74 -21.30
CA LEU A 165 -6.01 7.67 -22.09
C LEU A 165 -6.98 8.80 -21.76
N LYS A 166 -7.09 9.18 -20.48
CA LYS A 166 -7.91 10.32 -20.07
C LYS A 166 -7.39 11.63 -20.65
N GLN A 167 -6.07 11.82 -20.70
CA GLN A 167 -5.48 13.02 -21.30
C GLN A 167 -5.73 13.04 -22.82
N ASP A 168 -5.48 11.92 -23.51
CA ASP A 168 -5.74 11.79 -24.95
C ASP A 168 -7.21 12.16 -25.28
N LEU A 169 -8.18 11.71 -24.47
CA LEU A 169 -9.59 12.06 -24.64
C LEU A 169 -9.92 13.53 -24.36
N LEU A 170 -9.21 14.16 -23.41
CA LEU A 170 -9.38 15.59 -23.12
C LEU A 170 -8.86 16.43 -24.29
N ASP A 171 -7.70 16.06 -24.83
CA ASP A 171 -7.08 16.74 -25.97
C ASP A 171 -7.94 16.58 -27.23
N GLU A 172 -8.46 15.37 -27.49
CA GLU A 172 -9.40 15.13 -28.60
C GLU A 172 -10.68 15.96 -28.43
N ARG A 173 -11.22 16.05 -27.21
CA ARG A 173 -12.41 16.87 -26.94
C ARG A 173 -12.14 18.35 -27.20
N GLU A 174 -10.98 18.86 -26.81
CA GLU A 174 -10.57 20.24 -27.04
C GLU A 174 -10.45 20.53 -28.55
N GLU A 175 -9.78 19.67 -29.30
CA GLU A 175 -9.67 19.79 -30.76
C GLU A 175 -11.05 19.79 -31.46
N GLN A 176 -11.97 18.94 -31.01
CA GLN A 176 -13.34 18.91 -31.53
C GLN A 176 -14.11 20.19 -31.18
N PHE A 177 -13.86 20.77 -30.01
CA PHE A 177 -14.49 22.02 -29.59
C PHE A 177 -13.99 23.19 -30.44
N ASP A 178 -12.69 23.29 -30.70
CA ASP A 178 -12.11 24.31 -31.57
C ASP A 178 -12.66 24.20 -33.00
N LYS A 179 -12.75 22.99 -33.54
CA LYS A 179 -13.37 22.73 -34.86
C LYS A 179 -14.83 23.18 -34.87
N PHE A 180 -15.57 22.90 -33.79
CA PHE A 180 -16.96 23.32 -33.67
C PHE A 180 -17.10 24.84 -33.64
N GLU A 181 -16.26 25.56 -32.89
CA GLU A 181 -16.28 27.03 -32.85
C GLU A 181 -16.00 27.64 -34.23
N VAL A 182 -15.00 27.11 -34.97
CA VAL A 182 -14.69 27.56 -36.34
C VAL A 182 -15.88 27.33 -37.27
N LEU A 183 -16.51 26.16 -37.22
CA LEU A 183 -17.69 25.84 -38.03
C LEU A 183 -18.88 26.73 -37.67
N LEU A 184 -19.07 27.02 -36.39
CA LEU A 184 -20.13 27.92 -35.93
C LEU A 184 -19.92 29.34 -36.45
N GLY A 185 -18.69 29.85 -36.40
CA GLY A 185 -18.31 31.15 -36.97
C GLY A 185 -18.58 31.19 -38.48
N ALA A 186 -18.14 30.17 -39.22
CA ALA A 186 -18.37 30.07 -40.66
C ALA A 186 -19.88 30.04 -41.00
N LYS A 187 -20.69 29.34 -40.20
CA LYS A 187 -22.15 29.32 -40.34
C LYS A 187 -22.74 30.71 -40.16
N MET A 188 -22.33 31.43 -39.12
CA MET A 188 -22.84 32.79 -38.85
C MET A 188 -22.48 33.76 -39.99
N ASP A 189 -21.29 33.65 -40.57
CA ASP A 189 -20.90 34.49 -41.70
C ASP A 189 -21.67 34.15 -42.98
N LEU A 190 -21.93 32.87 -43.24
CA LEU A 190 -22.82 32.44 -44.32
C LEU A 190 -24.25 32.95 -44.14
N GLU A 191 -24.79 32.92 -42.92
CA GLU A 191 -26.12 33.46 -42.63
C GLU A 191 -26.20 34.97 -42.92
N LYS A 192 -25.14 35.74 -42.59
CA LYS A 192 -25.05 37.17 -42.96
C LYS A 192 -24.97 37.36 -44.47
N ASP A 193 -24.22 36.52 -45.17
CA ASP A 193 -24.10 36.58 -46.63
C ASP A 193 -25.41 36.30 -47.34
N VAL A 194 -26.16 35.29 -46.87
CA VAL A 194 -27.50 34.97 -47.37
C VAL A 194 -28.40 36.19 -47.19
N LYS A 195 -28.46 36.76 -45.98
CA LYS A 195 -29.29 37.94 -45.71
C LYS A 195 -28.93 39.13 -46.62
N ARG A 196 -27.63 39.40 -46.81
CA ARG A 196 -27.16 40.45 -47.74
C ARG A 196 -27.60 40.19 -49.18
N LYS A 197 -27.59 38.94 -49.62
CA LYS A 197 -28.05 38.55 -50.96
C LYS A 197 -29.57 38.68 -51.08
N GLU A 198 -30.34 38.29 -50.07
CA GLU A 198 -31.79 38.47 -50.02
C GLU A 198 -32.19 39.95 -50.10
N ASP A 199 -31.54 40.81 -49.32
CA ASP A 199 -31.76 42.27 -49.38
C ASP A 199 -31.44 42.83 -50.77
N ARG A 200 -30.37 42.35 -51.41
CA ARG A 200 -30.00 42.75 -52.77
C ARG A 200 -31.01 42.28 -53.82
N ILE A 201 -31.54 41.06 -53.68
CA ILE A 201 -32.59 40.54 -54.57
C ILE A 201 -33.81 41.44 -54.47
N LYS A 202 -34.25 41.78 -53.25
CA LYS A 202 -35.39 42.68 -53.05
C LYS A 202 -35.19 44.04 -53.72
N ASN A 203 -34.02 44.64 -53.57
CA ASN A 203 -33.71 45.92 -54.24
C ASN A 203 -33.75 45.80 -55.78
N LEU A 204 -33.26 44.69 -56.34
CA LEU A 204 -33.31 44.44 -57.78
C LEU A 204 -34.74 44.19 -58.27
N GLU A 205 -35.57 43.52 -57.48
CA GLU A 205 -36.99 43.33 -57.77
C GLU A 205 -37.74 44.67 -57.82
N ASP A 206 -37.45 45.58 -56.90
CA ASP A 206 -37.98 46.94 -56.87
C ASP A 206 -37.51 47.74 -58.11
N GLU A 207 -36.22 47.69 -58.46
CA GLU A 207 -35.67 48.34 -59.65
C GLU A 207 -36.32 47.82 -60.94
N VAL A 208 -36.53 46.50 -61.04
CA VAL A 208 -37.24 45.89 -62.18
C VAL A 208 -38.69 46.36 -62.25
N ALA A 209 -39.37 46.53 -61.12
CA ALA A 209 -40.74 47.04 -61.07
C ALA A 209 -40.81 48.49 -61.59
N ASP A 210 -39.87 49.34 -61.15
CA ASP A 210 -39.76 50.72 -61.61
C ASP A 210 -39.46 50.81 -63.11
N LEU A 211 -38.52 50.02 -63.61
CA LEU A 211 -38.20 49.96 -65.04
C LEU A 211 -39.40 49.50 -65.88
N LYS A 212 -40.19 48.52 -65.41
CA LYS A 212 -41.42 48.10 -66.08
C LYS A 212 -42.44 49.24 -66.15
N LYS A 213 -42.59 50.02 -65.08
CA LYS A 213 -43.46 51.20 -65.06
C LYS A 213 -43.00 52.26 -66.05
N HIS A 214 -41.71 52.58 -66.06
CA HIS A 214 -41.12 53.53 -67.02
C HIS A 214 -41.30 53.08 -68.47
N LYS A 215 -41.08 51.79 -68.75
CA LYS A 215 -41.32 51.21 -70.07
C LYS A 215 -42.79 51.39 -70.51
N GLY A 216 -43.74 51.09 -69.63
CA GLY A 216 -45.17 51.28 -69.94
C GLY A 216 -45.52 52.74 -70.27
N LEU A 217 -44.97 53.70 -69.52
CA LEU A 217 -45.16 55.13 -69.80
C LEU A 217 -44.52 55.57 -71.13
N ALA A 218 -43.35 55.02 -71.46
CA ALA A 218 -42.67 55.30 -72.72
C ALA A 218 -43.45 54.74 -73.92
N GLU A 219 -43.98 53.52 -73.80
CA GLU A 219 -44.86 52.92 -74.82
C GLU A 219 -46.16 53.70 -75.00
N GLU A 220 -46.78 54.18 -73.92
CA GLU A 220 -47.96 55.05 -74.01
C GLU A 220 -47.65 56.38 -74.70
N SER A 221 -46.51 56.99 -74.35
CA SER A 221 -46.04 58.23 -74.98
C SER A 221 -45.77 58.04 -76.48
N ALA A 222 -45.16 56.91 -76.86
CA ALA A 222 -44.93 56.56 -78.27
C ALA A 222 -46.26 56.43 -79.04
N ARG A 223 -47.25 55.72 -78.48
CA ARG A 223 -48.59 55.59 -79.10
C ARG A 223 -49.29 56.94 -79.26
N ARG A 224 -49.17 57.83 -78.26
CA ARG A 224 -49.73 59.19 -78.35
C ARG A 224 -49.05 60.01 -79.46
N LEU A 225 -47.73 59.87 -79.61
CA LEU A 225 -46.99 60.55 -80.69
C LEU A 225 -47.38 60.01 -82.08
N GLU A 226 -47.55 58.69 -82.22
CA GLU A 226 -48.07 58.08 -83.45
C GLU A 226 -49.47 58.62 -83.79
N TYR A 227 -50.38 58.66 -82.82
CA TYR A 227 -51.71 59.23 -83.00
C TYR A 227 -51.68 60.72 -83.40
N ILE A 228 -50.82 61.52 -82.77
CA ILE A 228 -50.63 62.93 -83.15
C ILE A 228 -50.10 63.05 -84.59
N ALA A 229 -49.19 62.16 -85.01
CA ALA A 229 -48.66 62.14 -86.37
C ALA A 229 -49.75 61.78 -87.39
N GLU A 230 -50.61 60.81 -87.07
CA GLU A 230 -51.78 60.45 -87.89
C GLU A 230 -52.74 61.63 -88.04
N LEU A 231 -53.10 62.30 -86.94
CA LEU A 231 -53.95 63.49 -86.97
C LEU A 231 -53.34 64.62 -87.82
N LYS A 232 -52.03 64.89 -87.66
CA LYS A 232 -51.33 65.89 -88.49
C LYS A 232 -51.38 65.53 -89.97
N ASN A 233 -51.24 64.25 -90.32
CA ASN A 233 -51.33 63.80 -91.71
C ASN A 233 -52.77 63.92 -92.26
N GLY A 234 -53.77 63.55 -91.46
CA GLY A 234 -55.19 63.74 -91.79
C GLY A 234 -55.55 65.21 -92.03
N ASN A 235 -55.10 66.11 -91.14
CA ASN A 235 -55.31 67.54 -91.30
C ASN A 235 -54.66 68.10 -92.57
N LYS A 236 -53.44 67.68 -92.91
CA LYS A 236 -52.79 68.07 -94.18
C LYS A 236 -53.60 67.65 -95.40
N LYS A 237 -54.19 66.45 -95.40
CA LYS A 237 -55.06 65.98 -96.49
C LYS A 237 -56.34 66.82 -96.59
N LEU A 238 -56.98 67.09 -95.46
CA LEU A 238 -58.17 67.94 -95.38
C LEU A 238 -57.89 69.37 -95.89
N GLU A 239 -56.77 69.98 -95.47
CA GLU A 239 -56.36 71.29 -95.97
C GLU A 239 -56.18 71.30 -97.49
N GLU A 240 -55.60 70.25 -98.05
CA GLU A 240 -55.40 70.13 -99.50
C GLU A 240 -56.72 69.92 -100.24
N GLU A 241 -57.64 69.10 -99.71
CA GLU A 241 -59.00 68.93 -100.24
C GLU A 241 -59.83 70.21 -100.19
N ILE A 242 -59.71 70.99 -99.11
CA ILE A 242 -60.33 72.31 -98.98
C ILE A 242 -59.77 73.24 -100.05
N LYS A 243 -58.44 73.37 -100.19
CA LYS A 243 -57.83 74.20 -101.24
C LYS A 243 -58.32 73.84 -102.64
N ILE A 244 -58.39 72.54 -102.97
CA ILE A 244 -58.89 72.06 -104.26
C ILE A 244 -60.37 72.45 -104.44
N SER A 245 -61.20 72.26 -103.42
CA SER A 245 -62.62 72.59 -103.47
C SER A 245 -62.86 74.10 -103.58
N THR A 246 -62.10 74.91 -102.85
CA THR A 246 -62.16 76.38 -102.95
C THR A 246 -61.72 76.85 -104.33
N ARG A 247 -60.65 76.29 -104.92
CA ARG A 247 -60.23 76.61 -106.28
C ARG A 247 -61.32 76.29 -107.31
N LYS A 248 -61.95 75.11 -107.22
CA LYS A 248 -63.09 74.72 -108.08
C LYS A 248 -64.32 75.62 -107.93
N LEU A 249 -64.58 76.13 -106.73
CA LEU A 249 -65.67 77.08 -106.47
C LEU A 249 -65.39 78.43 -107.14
N VAL A 250 -64.18 78.97 -106.96
CA VAL A 250 -63.76 80.23 -107.58
C VAL A 250 -63.81 80.14 -109.11
N GLU A 251 -63.37 79.05 -109.71
CA GLU A 251 -63.43 78.81 -111.16
C GLU A 251 -64.86 78.69 -111.72
N ARG A 252 -65.87 78.42 -110.89
CA ARG A 252 -67.29 78.38 -111.28
C ARG A 252 -68.02 79.71 -111.13
N THR A 253 -67.40 80.72 -110.51
CA THR A 253 -68.01 82.03 -110.24
C THR A 253 -67.47 83.15 -111.14
N THR A 254 -66.57 82.82 -112.07
CA THR A 254 -66.04 83.68 -113.16
C THR A 254 -66.53 83.17 -114.51
#